data_AF-A0A8A4TKW0-F1
#
_entry.id   AF-A0A8A4TKW0-F1
#
_cell.length_a   1.000
_cell.length_b   1.000
_cell.length_c   1.000
_cell.angle_alpha   90.00
_cell.angle_beta   90.00
_cell.angle_gamma   90.00
#
_symmetry.space_group_name_H-M   'P 1'
#
loop_
_entity.id
_entity.type
_entity.pdbx_description
1 polymer ?
#
loop_
_entity_poly.entity_id
_entity_poly.type
_entity_poly.pdbx_seq_one_letter_code
_entity_poly.pdbx_strand_id
1 'polypeptide(L)'
;MAPSIQADLGNSEPAYQPPRKCAMTMSRPALVREAAQLAERLHSRDTLVSRNLLLSIVSEFVASGGEDVAEEKAKLIKTLILVGKGVGGHLDRSTRFRNQYSLAVKVLVEVLNRDDLEYQDLCRLFGWTGRMLLVRDKLRRDQESSGGTHTVRKRPPSKPEVRATQIKPGDMATLLDLKKKLDRR
;
A
#
# COMPACT_ATOMS: atom_id res chain seq x y z
N MET A 1 -12.14 72.85 -12.06
CA MET A 1 -11.33 72.42 -10.91
C MET A 1 -11.23 70.91 -10.96
N ALA A 2 -10.06 70.37 -11.32
CA ALA A 2 -9.80 68.94 -11.40
C ALA A 2 -8.89 68.52 -10.23
N PRO A 3 -9.13 67.40 -9.55
CA PRO A 3 -8.24 66.93 -8.49
C PRO A 3 -7.03 66.19 -9.08
N SER A 4 -5.83 66.65 -8.69
CA SER A 4 -4.57 65.91 -8.83
C SER A 4 -4.61 64.65 -7.98
N ILE A 5 -4.46 63.49 -8.61
CA ILE A 5 -4.19 62.23 -7.93
C ILE A 5 -2.67 62.01 -8.03
N GLN A 6 -1.97 62.25 -6.92
CA GLN A 6 -0.56 61.91 -6.78
C GLN A 6 -0.42 60.39 -6.59
N ALA A 7 0.54 59.83 -7.33
CA ALA A 7 0.92 58.44 -7.32
C ALA A 7 1.59 58.05 -5.99
N ASP A 8 1.16 56.92 -5.43
CA ASP A 8 1.91 56.20 -4.41
C ASP A 8 2.49 54.94 -5.05
N LEU A 9 3.68 55.08 -5.64
CA LEU A 9 4.47 53.97 -6.15
C LEU A 9 5.22 53.36 -4.96
N GLY A 10 4.50 52.52 -4.21
CA GLY A 10 5.06 51.68 -3.17
C GLY A 10 6.11 50.73 -3.74
N ASN A 11 7.38 51.14 -3.63
CA ASN A 11 8.55 50.29 -3.80
C ASN A 11 8.52 49.21 -2.70
N SER A 12 7.86 48.09 -3.00
CA SER A 12 7.93 46.89 -2.18
C SER A 12 9.24 46.19 -2.53
N GLU A 13 10.22 46.29 -1.64
CA GLU A 13 11.44 45.49 -1.74
C GLU A 13 11.04 44.00 -1.84
N PRO A 14 11.59 43.25 -2.81
CA PRO A 14 11.32 41.82 -2.89
C PRO A 14 11.87 41.17 -1.62
N ALA A 15 10.95 40.62 -0.81
CA ALA A 15 11.29 39.88 0.39
C ALA A 15 12.39 38.85 0.07
N TYR A 16 13.53 38.95 0.76
CA TYR A 16 14.63 38.00 0.68
C TYR A 16 14.09 36.59 0.94
N GLN A 17 13.96 35.79 -0.12
CA GLN A 17 13.67 34.37 0.02
C GLN A 17 15.01 33.67 0.25
N PRO A 18 15.22 32.99 1.40
CA PRO A 18 16.42 32.22 1.61
C PRO A 18 16.55 31.17 0.49
N PRO A 19 17.78 30.86 0.05
CA PRO A 19 18.00 29.89 -1.01
C PRO A 19 17.34 28.57 -0.63
N ARG A 20 16.39 28.12 -1.46
CA ARG A 20 15.77 26.80 -1.32
C ARG A 20 16.91 25.79 -1.35
N LYS A 21 17.09 25.02 -0.26
CA LYS A 21 18.05 23.91 -0.24
C LYS A 21 17.76 23.05 -1.46
N CYS A 22 18.71 22.97 -2.39
CA CYS A 22 18.57 22.13 -3.58
C CYS A 22 18.44 20.69 -3.11
N ALA A 23 17.24 20.11 -3.23
CA ALA A 23 17.05 18.69 -3.03
C ALA A 23 17.99 17.96 -4.00
N MET A 24 18.78 17.02 -3.49
CA MET A 24 19.74 16.30 -4.32
C MET A 24 19.13 14.97 -4.72
N THR A 25 19.05 14.72 -6.03
CA THR A 25 18.57 13.43 -6.53
C THR A 25 19.51 12.31 -6.08
N MET A 26 18.96 11.27 -5.45
CA MET A 26 19.74 10.15 -4.97
C MET A 26 20.35 9.32 -6.11
N SER A 27 21.62 8.97 -5.97
CA SER A 27 22.23 7.97 -6.86
C SER A 27 21.59 6.59 -6.69
N ARG A 28 21.55 5.80 -7.77
CA ARG A 28 20.94 4.45 -7.75
C ARG A 28 21.51 3.53 -6.64
N PRO A 29 22.83 3.46 -6.39
CA PRO A 29 23.38 2.67 -5.29
C PRO A 29 23.01 3.19 -3.90
N ALA A 30 22.86 4.52 -3.73
CA ALA A 30 22.40 5.09 -2.47
C ALA A 30 20.93 4.72 -2.23
N LEU A 31 20.09 4.84 -3.25
CA LEU A 31 18.67 4.52 -3.17
C LEU A 31 18.41 3.05 -2.82
N VAL A 32 19.16 2.12 -3.42
CA VAL A 32 19.03 0.68 -3.11
C VAL A 32 19.46 0.38 -1.67
N ARG A 33 20.52 1.04 -1.17
CA ARG A 33 20.96 0.90 0.23
C ARG A 33 19.92 1.43 1.21
N GLU A 34 19.39 2.62 0.95
CA GLU A 34 18.31 3.21 1.76
C GLU A 34 17.05 2.33 1.73
N ALA A 35 16.67 1.80 0.58
CA ALA A 35 15.52 0.89 0.47
C ALA A 35 15.72 -0.40 1.28
N ALA A 36 16.95 -0.94 1.31
CA ALA A 36 17.28 -2.10 2.12
C ALA A 36 17.21 -1.79 3.63
N GLN A 37 17.73 -0.63 4.05
CA GLN A 37 17.63 -0.16 5.43
C GLN A 37 16.17 0.10 5.84
N LEU A 38 15.36 0.67 4.93
CA LEU A 38 13.95 0.90 5.18
C LEU A 38 13.18 -0.42 5.31
N ALA A 39 13.47 -1.40 4.45
CA ALA A 39 12.90 -2.74 4.55
C ALA A 39 13.31 -3.47 5.84
N GLU A 40 14.51 -3.19 6.37
CA GLU A 40 14.94 -3.66 7.69
C GLU A 40 14.16 -2.99 8.81
N ARG A 41 13.98 -1.67 8.78
CA ARG A 41 13.20 -0.95 9.79
C ARG A 41 11.73 -1.35 9.81
N LEU A 42 11.18 -1.72 8.66
CA LEU A 42 9.82 -2.29 8.52
C LEU A 42 9.72 -3.75 8.97
N HIS A 43 10.82 -4.32 9.45
CA HIS A 43 10.90 -5.66 10.04
C HIS A 43 11.47 -5.55 11.45
N SER A 44 10.61 -5.59 12.46
CA SER A 44 11.05 -5.77 13.85
C SER A 44 11.06 -7.25 14.22
N ARG A 45 11.76 -7.60 15.31
CA ARG A 45 11.81 -8.98 15.84
C ARG A 45 10.42 -9.62 15.98
N ASP A 46 9.42 -8.81 16.34
CA ASP A 46 8.06 -9.30 16.66
C ASP A 46 7.03 -8.92 15.59
N THR A 47 7.38 -8.11 14.59
CA THR A 47 6.42 -7.60 13.60
C THR A 47 7.07 -7.40 12.25
N LEU A 48 6.52 -8.09 11.24
CA LEU A 48 6.91 -7.93 9.84
C LEU A 48 5.81 -7.22 9.07
N VAL A 49 6.11 -6.02 8.57
CA VAL A 49 5.21 -5.29 7.67
C VAL A 49 5.17 -5.99 6.31
N SER A 50 3.97 -6.39 5.90
CA SER A 50 3.80 -6.98 4.57
C SER A 50 4.02 -5.95 3.45
N ARG A 51 4.56 -6.41 2.30
CA ARG A 51 4.67 -5.59 1.08
C ARG A 51 3.34 -4.94 0.70
N ASN A 52 2.26 -5.72 0.75
CA ASN A 52 0.95 -5.24 0.30
C ASN A 52 0.44 -4.11 1.19
N LEU A 53 0.72 -4.18 2.50
CA LEU A 53 0.41 -3.09 3.41
C LEU A 53 1.20 -1.82 3.06
N LEU A 54 2.52 -1.93 2.87
CA LEU A 54 3.35 -0.79 2.46
C LEU A 54 2.81 -0.14 1.19
N LEU A 55 2.59 -0.94 0.14
CA LEU A 55 2.12 -0.42 -1.15
C LEU A 55 0.72 0.17 -1.07
N SER A 56 -0.17 -0.40 -0.25
CA SER A 56 -1.50 0.16 -0.03
C SER A 56 -1.47 1.49 0.71
N ILE A 57 -0.48 1.73 1.56
CA ILE A 57 -0.32 3.00 2.27
C ILE A 57 0.18 4.08 1.31
N VAL A 58 1.19 3.77 0.50
CA VAL A 58 1.85 4.78 -0.34
C VAL A 58 1.18 4.95 -1.71
N SER A 59 0.21 4.12 -2.08
CA SER A 59 -0.36 4.11 -3.43
C SER A 59 -0.98 5.44 -3.84
N GLU A 60 -1.68 6.10 -2.92
CA GLU A 60 -2.34 7.39 -3.20
C GLU A 60 -1.30 8.49 -3.46
N PHE A 61 -0.26 8.55 -2.62
CA PHE A 61 0.87 9.45 -2.80
C PHE A 61 1.65 9.20 -4.11
N VAL A 62 1.84 7.94 -4.49
CA VAL A 62 2.51 7.58 -5.75
C VAL A 62 1.64 7.89 -6.98
N ALA A 63 0.32 7.85 -6.82
CA ALA A 63 -0.63 8.12 -7.90
C ALA A 63 -0.84 9.62 -8.18
N SER A 64 -0.57 10.51 -7.21
CA SER A 64 -0.85 11.94 -7.34
C SER A 64 0.07 12.70 -8.30
N GLY A 65 1.14 12.09 -8.81
CA GLY A 65 1.94 12.66 -9.90
C GLY A 65 2.82 13.86 -9.54
N GLY A 66 2.82 14.31 -8.28
CA GLY A 66 3.79 15.25 -7.74
C GLY A 66 3.50 16.75 -7.97
N GLU A 67 2.24 17.15 -8.15
CA GLU A 67 1.85 18.57 -8.34
C GLU A 67 2.31 19.47 -7.17
N ASP A 68 2.15 19.02 -5.92
CA ASP A 68 2.76 19.63 -4.73
C ASP A 68 3.24 18.55 -3.76
N VAL A 69 4.54 18.27 -3.79
CA VAL A 69 5.17 17.22 -2.97
C VAL A 69 4.98 17.47 -1.47
N ALA A 70 5.03 18.73 -1.03
CA ALA A 70 4.91 19.07 0.37
C ALA A 70 3.47 18.87 0.87
N GLU A 71 2.50 19.27 0.06
CA GLU A 71 1.08 19.04 0.33
C GLU A 71 0.74 17.55 0.35
N GLU A 72 1.22 16.79 -0.62
CA GLU A 72 0.99 15.34 -0.73
C GLU A 72 1.66 14.57 0.41
N LYS A 73 2.87 14.97 0.83
CA LYS A 73 3.52 14.45 2.05
C LYS A 73 2.65 14.74 3.27
N ALA A 74 2.18 15.97 3.43
CA ALA A 74 1.37 16.37 4.58
C ALA A 74 0.04 15.62 4.64
N LYS A 75 -0.64 15.43 3.49
CA LYS A 75 -1.85 14.61 3.36
C LYS A 75 -1.59 13.17 3.79
N LEU A 76 -0.55 12.54 3.26
CA LEU A 76 -0.21 11.16 3.60
C LEU A 76 0.11 11.01 5.10
N ILE A 77 0.91 11.91 5.68
CA ILE A 77 1.22 11.92 7.11
C ILE A 77 -0.06 12.05 7.95
N LYS A 78 -0.95 12.99 7.58
CA LYS A 78 -2.22 13.20 8.29
C LYS A 78 -3.08 11.95 8.25
N THR A 79 -3.22 11.31 7.08
CA THR A 79 -3.94 10.05 6.92
C THR A 79 -3.34 8.94 7.78
N LEU A 80 -2.01 8.79 7.77
CA LEU A 80 -1.31 7.78 8.57
C LEU A 80 -1.54 7.96 10.08
N ILE A 81 -1.51 9.21 10.56
CA ILE A 81 -1.76 9.53 11.96
C ILE A 81 -3.22 9.23 12.34
N LEU A 82 -4.18 9.60 11.48
CA LEU A 82 -5.60 9.34 11.74
C LEU A 82 -5.90 7.84 11.80
N VAL A 83 -5.43 7.08 10.82
CA VAL A 83 -5.61 5.63 10.81
C VAL A 83 -4.88 5.00 11.99
N GLY A 84 -3.66 5.45 12.32
CA GLY A 84 -2.90 5.00 13.47
C GLY A 84 -3.60 5.19 14.82
N LYS A 85 -4.46 6.22 14.93
CA LYS A 85 -5.34 6.44 16.09
C LYS A 85 -6.57 5.53 16.13
N GLY A 86 -6.77 4.68 15.12
CA GLY A 86 -7.92 3.78 15.01
C GLY A 86 -9.17 4.43 14.42
N VAL A 87 -9.05 5.62 13.82
CA VAL A 87 -10.18 6.28 13.15
C VAL A 87 -10.58 5.43 11.93
N GLY A 88 -11.85 5.00 11.88
CA GLY A 88 -12.40 4.17 10.79
C GLY A 88 -12.43 2.65 11.05
N GLY A 89 -12.06 2.18 12.25
CA GLY A 89 -12.21 0.77 12.66
C GLY A 89 -11.35 -0.25 11.89
N HIS A 90 -10.53 0.19 10.94
CA HIS A 90 -9.68 -0.69 10.11
C HIS A 90 -8.60 -1.42 10.92
N LEU A 91 -8.18 -0.86 12.06
CA LEU A 91 -7.21 -1.48 12.96
C LEU A 91 -7.81 -2.55 13.87
N ASP A 92 -9.14 -2.68 13.94
CA ASP A 92 -9.80 -3.67 14.81
C ASP A 92 -9.91 -5.06 14.16
N ARG A 93 -9.42 -5.21 12.91
CA ARG A 93 -9.43 -6.49 12.19
C ARG A 93 -8.57 -7.57 12.87
N SER A 94 -7.41 -7.20 13.43
CA SER A 94 -6.57 -8.11 14.23
C SER A 94 -5.42 -7.35 14.91
N THR A 95 -4.98 -7.82 16.08
CA THR A 95 -3.78 -7.32 16.78
C THR A 95 -2.54 -7.34 15.88
N ARG A 96 -2.38 -8.38 15.07
CA ARG A 96 -1.24 -8.52 14.14
C ARG A 96 -1.26 -7.43 13.06
N PHE A 97 -2.42 -7.12 12.49
CA PHE A 97 -2.54 -6.05 11.49
C PHE A 97 -2.29 -4.68 12.12
N ARG A 98 -2.85 -4.43 13.31
CA ARG A 98 -2.60 -3.22 14.08
C ARG A 98 -1.10 -3.00 14.32
N ASN A 99 -0.39 -4.02 14.79
CA ASN A 99 1.05 -3.92 15.05
C ASN A 99 1.85 -3.61 13.78
N GLN A 100 1.54 -4.27 12.66
CA GLN A 100 2.18 -3.96 11.37
C GLN A 100 1.91 -2.53 10.94
N TYR A 101 0.66 -2.07 11.05
CA TYR A 101 0.28 -0.71 10.66
C TYR A 101 1.00 0.33 11.53
N SER A 102 1.00 0.16 12.85
CA SER A 102 1.69 1.06 13.78
C SER A 102 3.19 1.15 13.49
N LEU A 103 3.84 0.01 13.19
CA LEU A 103 5.25 0.01 12.78
C LEU A 103 5.46 0.75 11.45
N ALA A 104 4.59 0.50 10.46
CA ALA A 104 4.66 1.18 9.16
C ALA A 104 4.49 2.70 9.31
N VAL A 105 3.51 3.17 10.09
CA VAL A 105 3.29 4.60 10.36
C VAL A 105 4.53 5.25 10.95
N LYS A 106 5.08 4.65 12.02
CA LYS A 106 6.28 5.19 12.69
C LYS A 106 7.42 5.39 11.70
N VAL A 107 7.72 4.35 10.93
CA VAL A 107 8.85 4.34 9.99
C VAL A 107 8.60 5.26 8.79
N LEU A 108 7.39 5.27 8.23
CA LEU A 108 7.06 6.07 7.04
C LEU A 108 6.99 7.56 7.36
N VAL A 109 6.45 7.97 8.51
CA VAL A 109 6.43 9.38 8.92
C VAL A 109 7.85 9.93 9.06
N GLU A 110 8.77 9.16 9.64
CA GLU A 110 10.19 9.54 9.72
C GLU A 110 10.81 9.72 8.32
N VAL A 111 10.44 8.91 7.33
CA VAL A 111 10.92 9.05 5.95
C VAL A 111 10.26 10.20 5.21
N LEU A 112 8.97 10.45 5.41
CA LEU A 112 8.24 11.52 4.73
C LEU A 112 8.63 12.91 5.22
N ASN A 113 9.04 13.03 6.49
CA ASN A 113 9.58 14.27 7.08
C ASN A 113 11.00 14.62 6.61
N ARG A 114 11.59 13.83 5.71
CA ARG A 114 12.87 14.15 5.09
C ARG A 114 12.69 15.21 4.00
N ASP A 115 13.28 16.38 4.23
CA ASP A 115 13.32 17.49 3.28
C ASP A 115 14.39 17.30 2.19
N ASP A 116 15.32 16.35 2.38
CA ASP A 116 16.40 16.07 1.44
C ASP A 116 15.98 15.20 0.25
N LEU A 117 14.75 14.65 0.28
CA LEU A 117 14.24 13.74 -0.74
C LEU A 117 13.17 14.37 -1.62
N GLU A 118 13.42 14.34 -2.92
CA GLU A 118 12.45 14.68 -3.95
C GLU A 118 11.35 13.62 -4.07
N TYR A 119 10.22 14.01 -4.65
CA TYR A 119 9.09 13.11 -4.91
C TYR A 119 9.48 11.85 -5.70
N GLN A 120 10.26 12.02 -6.78
CA GLN A 120 10.69 10.90 -7.59
C GLN A 120 11.54 9.90 -6.79
N ASP A 121 12.40 10.40 -5.91
CA ASP A 121 13.23 9.55 -5.07
C ASP A 121 12.42 8.84 -4.00
N LEU A 122 11.41 9.48 -3.41
CA LEU A 122 10.47 8.82 -2.51
C LEU A 122 9.69 7.70 -3.20
N CYS A 123 9.14 7.96 -4.39
CA CYS A 123 8.43 6.94 -5.17
C CYS A 123 9.33 5.75 -5.52
N ARG A 124 10.58 6.02 -5.95
CA ARG A 124 11.57 4.98 -6.23
C ARG A 124 11.96 4.23 -4.96
N LEU A 125 12.19 4.93 -3.85
CA LEU A 125 12.54 4.36 -2.55
C LEU A 125 11.44 3.40 -2.07
N PHE A 126 10.17 3.81 -2.11
CA PHE A 126 9.05 2.95 -1.74
C PHE A 126 8.90 1.75 -2.68
N GLY A 127 9.09 1.94 -3.99
CA GLY A 127 9.09 0.85 -4.97
C GLY A 127 10.17 -0.20 -4.71
N TRP A 128 11.40 0.23 -4.47
CA TRP A 128 12.51 -0.67 -4.13
C TRP A 128 12.32 -1.35 -2.77
N THR A 129 11.83 -0.62 -1.78
CA THR A 129 11.52 -1.18 -0.45
C THR A 129 10.46 -2.28 -0.56
N GLY A 130 9.41 -2.05 -1.35
CA GLY A 130 8.40 -3.07 -1.65
C GLY A 130 8.98 -4.32 -2.32
N ARG A 131 9.99 -4.17 -3.21
CA ARG A 131 10.71 -5.31 -3.80
C ARG A 131 11.56 -6.05 -2.76
N MET A 132 12.24 -5.34 -1.87
CA MET A 132 13.05 -5.97 -0.81
C MET A 132 12.18 -6.77 0.17
N LEU A 133 11.02 -6.23 0.56
CA LEU A 133 10.04 -6.96 1.38
C LEU A 133 9.53 -8.22 0.66
N LEU A 134 9.31 -8.16 -0.66
CA LEU A 134 8.91 -9.34 -1.44
C LEU A 134 9.96 -10.46 -1.40
N VAL A 135 11.22 -10.11 -1.63
CA VAL A 135 12.33 -11.08 -1.66
C VAL A 135 12.48 -11.74 -0.30
N ARG A 136 12.41 -10.95 0.79
CA ARG A 136 12.50 -11.46 2.17
C ARG A 136 11.37 -12.41 2.52
N ASP A 137 10.14 -12.07 2.17
CA ASP A 137 8.97 -12.92 2.43
C ASP A 137 9.07 -14.26 1.67
N LYS A 138 9.60 -14.26 0.43
CA LYS A 138 9.90 -15.50 -0.30
C LYS A 138 10.97 -16.34 0.39
N LEU A 139 12.12 -15.75 0.72
CA LEU A 139 13.21 -16.46 1.40
C LEU A 139 12.77 -17.09 2.73
N ARG A 140 11.93 -16.40 3.50
CA ARG A 140 11.40 -16.93 4.75
C ARG A 140 10.51 -18.16 4.51
N ARG A 141 9.62 -18.10 3.53
CA ARG A 141 8.75 -19.24 3.18
C ARG A 141 9.54 -20.44 2.67
N ASP A 142 10.60 -20.18 1.91
CA ASP A 142 11.47 -21.23 1.38
C ASP A 142 12.24 -21.94 2.53
N GLN A 143 12.71 -21.18 3.53
CA GLN A 143 13.33 -21.73 4.75
C GLN A 143 12.34 -22.50 5.63
N GLU A 144 11.13 -21.96 5.84
CA GLU A 144 10.05 -22.64 6.57
C GLU A 144 9.65 -23.95 5.87
N SER A 145 9.69 -24.00 4.53
CA SER A 145 9.37 -25.18 3.73
C SER A 145 10.50 -26.22 3.70
N SER A 146 11.76 -25.80 3.91
CA SER A 146 12.95 -26.67 3.86
C SER A 146 13.33 -27.26 5.24
N GLY A 147 12.89 -26.63 6.34
CA GLY A 147 13.10 -27.11 7.72
C GLY A 147 11.98 -28.00 8.27
N GLY A 148 10.88 -28.16 7.52
CA GLY A 148 9.79 -29.06 7.86
C GLY A 148 10.10 -30.46 7.35
N THR A 149 10.44 -31.38 8.26
CA THR A 149 10.38 -32.83 8.03
C THR A 149 9.14 -33.14 7.19
N HIS A 150 9.34 -33.79 6.03
CA HIS A 150 8.29 -34.35 5.20
C HIS A 150 7.45 -35.34 6.03
N THR A 151 6.52 -34.85 6.84
CA THR A 151 5.29 -35.61 7.09
C THR A 151 4.49 -35.47 5.80
N VAL A 152 4.70 -36.45 4.93
CA VAL A 152 3.82 -36.74 3.80
C VAL A 152 2.41 -36.83 4.37
N ARG A 153 1.69 -35.70 4.41
CA ARG A 153 0.25 -35.70 4.59
C ARG A 153 -0.29 -36.38 3.34
N LYS A 154 -0.51 -37.70 3.46
CA LYS A 154 -1.33 -38.48 2.53
C LYS A 154 -2.60 -37.68 2.31
N ARG A 155 -2.72 -37.05 1.14
CA ARG A 155 -3.97 -36.47 0.68
C ARG A 155 -5.00 -37.60 0.75
N PRO A 156 -6.16 -37.44 1.39
CA PRO A 156 -7.27 -38.34 1.13
C PRO A 156 -7.57 -38.29 -0.37
N PRO A 157 -7.85 -39.43 -1.02
CA PRO A 157 -8.12 -39.46 -2.46
C PRO A 157 -9.26 -38.49 -2.78
N SER A 158 -8.99 -37.63 -3.76
CA SER A 158 -9.97 -36.75 -4.39
C SER A 158 -11.20 -37.57 -4.78
N LYS A 159 -12.36 -37.17 -4.28
CA LYS A 159 -13.67 -37.66 -4.72
C LYS A 159 -13.75 -37.60 -6.25
N PRO A 160 -14.43 -38.57 -6.89
CA PRO A 160 -14.57 -38.58 -8.34
C PRO A 160 -15.26 -37.30 -8.80
N GLU A 161 -14.59 -36.63 -9.73
CA GLU A 161 -15.05 -35.52 -10.52
C GLU A 161 -16.36 -35.92 -11.21
N VAL A 162 -17.49 -35.41 -10.71
CA VAL A 162 -18.78 -35.51 -11.39
C VAL A 162 -18.66 -34.62 -12.62
N ARG A 163 -18.29 -35.23 -13.75
CA ARG A 163 -18.40 -34.63 -15.07
C ARG A 163 -19.80 -34.06 -15.22
N ALA A 164 -19.90 -32.74 -15.35
CA ALA A 164 -21.11 -32.08 -15.78
C ALA A 164 -21.49 -32.64 -17.15
N THR A 165 -22.46 -33.55 -17.18
CA THR A 165 -23.15 -33.95 -18.40
C THR A 165 -23.85 -32.70 -18.94
N GLN A 166 -23.44 -32.25 -20.12
CA GLN A 166 -24.17 -31.26 -20.89
C GLN A 166 -25.62 -31.75 -21.08
N ILE A 167 -26.55 -31.12 -20.38
CA ILE A 167 -27.98 -31.32 -20.60
C ILE A 167 -28.30 -30.62 -21.92
N LYS A 168 -28.64 -31.42 -22.95
CA LYS A 168 -29.12 -30.90 -24.24
C LYS A 168 -30.48 -30.23 -24.04
N PRO A 169 -30.78 -29.13 -24.76
CA PRO A 169 -32.02 -28.36 -24.63
C PRO A 169 -33.20 -29.08 -25.32
N GLY A 170 -33.52 -30.30 -24.87
CA GLY A 170 -34.63 -31.12 -25.35
C GLY A 170 -35.51 -31.72 -24.24
N ASP A 171 -35.03 -31.80 -23.00
CA ASP A 171 -35.71 -32.53 -21.91
C ASP A 171 -36.53 -31.66 -20.94
N MET A 172 -36.91 -30.44 -21.34
CA MET A 172 -37.74 -29.55 -20.51
C MET A 172 -39.25 -29.89 -20.58
N ALA A 173 -39.68 -30.70 -21.54
CA ALA A 173 -41.09 -31.07 -21.69
C ALA A 173 -41.57 -32.08 -20.62
N THR A 174 -40.66 -32.87 -20.04
CA THR A 174 -40.99 -33.94 -19.10
C THR A 174 -41.04 -33.48 -17.63
N LEU A 175 -40.45 -32.34 -17.29
CA LEU A 175 -40.45 -31.81 -15.91
C LEU A 175 -41.72 -31.01 -15.55
N LEU A 176 -42.47 -30.51 -16.55
CA LEU A 176 -43.73 -29.81 -16.32
C LEU A 176 -44.89 -30.76 -16.01
N ASP A 177 -44.82 -32.01 -16.44
CA ASP A 177 -45.89 -33.00 -16.24
C ASP A 177 -45.81 -33.69 -14.86
N LEU A 178 -44.61 -33.76 -14.27
CA LEU A 178 -44.42 -34.25 -12.90
C LEU A 178 -44.90 -33.26 -11.84
N LYS A 179 -44.86 -31.95 -12.11
CA LYS A 179 -45.33 -30.93 -11.16
C LYS A 179 -46.87 -30.92 -11.05
N LYS A 180 -47.59 -31.16 -12.15
CA LYS A 180 -49.07 -31.25 -12.15
C LYS A 180 -49.64 -32.46 -11.39
N LYS A 181 -48.86 -33.54 -11.23
CA LYS A 181 -49.30 -34.72 -10.46
C LYS A 181 -49.11 -34.57 -8.95
N LEU A 182 -48.32 -33.60 -8.50
CA LEU A 182 -48.08 -33.39 -7.06
C LEU A 182 -49.11 -32.44 -6.42
N ASP A 183 -49.67 -31.49 -7.18
CA ASP A 183 -50.69 -30.54 -6.69
C ASP A 183 -52.13 -31.11 -6.66
N ARG A 184 -52.31 -32.42 -6.92
CA ARG A 184 -53.63 -33.09 -6.88
C ARG A 184 -53.74 -34.16 -5.78
N ARG A 185 -52.84 -34.15 -4.80
CA ARG A 185 -52.98 -34.90 -3.55
C ARG A 185 -53.06 -33.92 -2.39
#